data_AF-A0A5N5F0U4-F1
#
_entry.id   AF-A0A5N5F0U4-F1
#
_cell.length_a   1.000
_cell.length_b   1.000
_cell.length_c   1.000
_cell.angle_alpha   90.00
_cell.angle_beta   90.00
_cell.angle_gamma   90.00
#
_symmetry.space_group_name_H-M   'P 1'
#
loop_
_entity.id
_entity.type
_entity.pdbx_description
1 polymer ?
#
loop_
_entity_poly.entity_id
_entity_poly.type
_entity_poly.pdbx_seq_one_letter_code
_entity_poly.pdbx_strand_id
1 'polypeptide(L)'
;MALVVWQNLHKHLLDPVLERLESPEDYLRFSIVCKWWYSVAKHNYDERAKVTTPVLLMIQTAKRGTRSLCDSMQNKVLDFHVQVPNVRFCGSSKGWLIYVDKDSVVTLVNPFFRVKGTRKKENSIIRLPPLIGGVPPLKNWVSSISYYFAYKAILSAEPV
;
A
#
# COMPACT_ATOMS: atom_id res chain seq x y z
N MET A 1 39.56 17.84 6.56
CA MET A 1 38.75 16.60 6.62
C MET A 1 37.79 16.62 5.44
N ALA A 2 37.95 15.71 4.49
CA ALA A 2 37.03 15.61 3.35
C ALA A 2 35.72 14.95 3.83
N LEU A 3 34.59 15.59 3.56
CA LEU A 3 33.27 15.01 3.79
C LEU A 3 33.01 13.96 2.71
N VAL A 4 32.94 12.69 3.10
CA VAL A 4 32.56 11.61 2.20
C VAL A 4 31.05 11.65 1.99
N VAL A 5 30.62 12.01 0.78
CA VAL A 5 29.20 12.09 0.40
C VAL A 5 28.78 10.77 -0.23
N TRP A 6 28.14 9.91 0.56
CA TRP A 6 27.62 8.61 0.13
C TRP A 6 26.38 8.70 -0.78
N GLN A 7 25.78 9.89 -0.92
CA GLN A 7 24.53 10.09 -1.67
C GLN A 7 24.67 9.80 -3.18
N ASN A 8 25.85 10.01 -3.74
CA ASN A 8 26.13 9.84 -5.18
C ASN A 8 27.09 8.69 -5.48
N LEU A 9 27.14 7.68 -4.59
CA LEU A 9 28.00 6.53 -4.81
C LEU A 9 27.61 5.82 -6.11
N HIS A 10 28.60 5.50 -6.95
CA HIS A 10 28.36 4.86 -8.24
C HIS A 10 27.78 3.46 -8.04
N LYS A 11 26.87 3.04 -8.92
CA LYS A 11 26.11 1.78 -8.78
C LYS A 11 27.00 0.55 -8.51
N HIS A 12 28.13 0.43 -9.21
CA HIS A 12 29.08 -0.68 -9.02
C HIS A 12 29.67 -0.82 -7.61
N LEU A 13 29.60 0.22 -6.76
CA LEU A 13 30.00 0.16 -5.35
C LEU A 13 28.84 -0.17 -4.42
N LEU A 14 27.60 0.11 -4.86
CA LEU A 14 26.38 -0.20 -4.14
C LEU A 14 25.93 -1.64 -4.37
N ASP A 15 26.17 -2.21 -5.55
CA ASP A 15 25.82 -3.60 -5.86
C ASP A 15 26.48 -4.60 -4.89
N PRO A 16 27.80 -4.53 -4.58
CA PRO A 16 28.44 -5.43 -3.61
C PRO A 16 27.95 -5.23 -2.16
N VAL A 17 27.53 -4.01 -1.82
CA VAL A 17 26.92 -3.74 -0.50
C VAL A 17 25.58 -4.45 -0.42
N LEU A 18 24.76 -4.31 -1.46
CA LEU A 18 23.46 -4.97 -1.58
C LEU A 18 23.59 -6.50 -1.56
N GLU A 19 24.62 -7.05 -2.21
CA GLU A 19 24.94 -8.48 -2.21
C GLU A 19 25.23 -9.04 -0.80
N ARG A 20 25.77 -8.21 0.09
CA ARG A 20 26.09 -8.61 1.47
C ARG A 20 24.92 -8.46 2.45
N LEU A 21 23.78 -7.91 2.01
CA LEU A 21 22.59 -7.81 2.86
C LEU A 21 21.91 -9.17 2.95
N GLU A 22 21.97 -9.80 4.12
CA GLU A 22 21.40 -11.13 4.34
C GLU A 22 19.91 -11.08 4.70
N SER A 23 19.45 -9.97 5.28
CA SER A 23 18.07 -9.83 5.75
C SER A 23 17.19 -9.03 4.77
N PRO A 24 15.92 -9.45 4.59
CA PRO A 24 14.90 -8.64 3.91
C PRO A 24 14.74 -7.23 4.47
N GLU A 25 14.88 -7.10 5.78
CA GLU A 25 14.71 -5.83 6.47
C GLU A 25 15.82 -4.84 6.10
N ASP A 26 17.07 -5.30 6.04
CA ASP A 26 18.20 -4.45 5.66
C ASP A 26 18.13 -4.07 4.18
N TYR A 27 17.67 -4.98 3.33
CA TYR A 27 17.38 -4.67 1.93
C TYR A 27 16.34 -3.55 1.79
N LEU A 28 15.27 -3.60 2.59
CA LEU A 28 14.25 -2.55 2.61
C LEU A 28 14.80 -1.23 3.11
N ARG A 29 15.53 -1.24 4.22
CA ARG A 29 16.20 -0.06 4.78
C ARG A 29 17.13 0.57 3.75
N PHE A 30 17.87 -0.23 3.00
CA PHE A 30 18.69 0.24 1.88
C PHE A 30 17.84 0.91 0.79
N SER A 31 16.70 0.30 0.42
CA SER A 31 15.85 0.81 -0.67
C SER A 31 15.15 2.14 -0.36
N ILE A 32 15.00 2.53 0.91
CA ILE A 32 14.29 3.75 1.31
C ILE A 32 15.20 4.95 1.58
N VAL A 33 16.53 4.82 1.41
CA VAL A 33 17.49 5.90 1.68
C VAL A 33 17.25 7.11 0.77
N CYS A 34 17.24 6.89 -0.55
CA CYS A 34 16.95 7.92 -1.54
C CYS A 34 16.51 7.28 -2.88
N LYS A 35 16.05 8.10 -3.84
CA LYS A 35 15.62 7.61 -5.16
C LYS A 35 16.73 6.83 -5.90
N TRP A 36 17.99 7.22 -5.73
CA TRP A 36 19.12 6.56 -6.37
C TRP A 36 19.33 5.14 -5.83
N TRP A 37 19.39 5.00 -4.51
CA TRP A 37 19.54 3.69 -3.84
C TRP A 37 18.33 2.79 -4.09
N TYR A 38 17.13 3.35 -4.09
CA TYR A 38 15.92 2.64 -4.52
C TYR A 38 16.06 2.06 -5.92
N SER A 39 16.60 2.84 -6.87
CA SER A 39 16.81 2.37 -8.25
C SER A 39 17.81 1.22 -8.33
N VAL A 40 18.87 1.26 -7.51
CA VAL A 40 19.86 0.16 -7.43
C VAL A 40 19.22 -1.10 -6.84
N ALA A 41 18.49 -0.97 -5.74
CA ALA A 41 17.74 -2.09 -5.17
C ALA A 41 16.75 -2.66 -6.20
N LYS A 42 15.93 -1.82 -6.82
CA LYS A 42 14.94 -2.23 -7.83
C LYS A 42 15.57 -2.95 -9.03
N HIS A 43 16.73 -2.53 -9.50
CA HIS A 43 17.42 -3.21 -10.60
C HIS A 43 17.90 -4.61 -10.20
N ASN A 44 18.28 -4.79 -8.94
CA ASN A 44 18.73 -6.06 -8.38
C ASN A 44 17.55 -6.85 -7.75
N TYR A 45 16.32 -6.46 -8.07
CA TYR A 45 15.11 -7.04 -7.50
C TYR A 45 14.87 -8.46 -8.00
N ASP A 46 15.05 -8.73 -9.29
CA ASP A 46 14.69 -10.03 -9.89
C ASP A 46 15.44 -11.23 -9.28
N GLU A 47 16.69 -11.04 -8.85
CA GLU A 47 17.52 -12.08 -8.22
C GLU A 47 17.11 -12.38 -6.76
N ARG A 48 16.49 -11.43 -6.04
CA ARG A 48 16.19 -11.53 -4.59
C ARG A 48 14.70 -11.34 -4.23
N ALA A 49 13.84 -11.07 -5.21
CA ALA A 49 12.44 -10.68 -5.06
C ALA A 49 11.58 -11.68 -4.27
N LYS A 50 11.95 -12.97 -4.28
CA LYS A 50 11.20 -14.01 -3.58
C LYS A 50 11.29 -13.92 -2.04
N VAL A 51 12.28 -13.20 -1.51
CA VAL A 51 12.59 -13.20 -0.06
C VAL A 51 12.40 -11.81 0.58
N THR A 52 12.42 -10.72 -0.20
CA THR A 52 12.63 -9.36 0.33
C THR A 52 11.42 -8.42 0.33
N THR A 53 10.28 -8.80 -0.25
CA THR A 53 9.11 -7.89 -0.25
C THR A 53 8.34 -8.03 1.07
N PRO A 54 8.32 -7.01 1.94
CA PRO A 54 7.56 -7.04 3.17
C PRO A 54 6.08 -6.98 2.79
N VAL A 55 5.38 -8.08 2.97
CA VAL A 55 3.94 -8.11 2.76
C VAL A 55 3.28 -7.66 4.06
N LEU A 56 2.84 -6.41 4.09
CA LEU A 56 1.97 -5.92 5.14
C LEU A 56 0.55 -6.40 4.87
N LEU A 57 0.09 -7.38 5.65
CA LEU A 57 -1.26 -7.89 5.58
C LEU A 57 -2.19 -7.00 6.39
N MET A 58 -3.33 -6.62 5.81
CA MET A 58 -4.39 -5.95 6.54
C MET A 58 -5.37 -6.98 7.09
N ILE A 59 -5.39 -7.16 8.41
CA ILE A 59 -6.24 -8.14 9.09
C ILE A 59 -7.38 -7.41 9.80
N GLN A 60 -8.58 -7.97 9.74
CA GLN A 60 -9.73 -7.45 10.46
C GLN A 60 -9.57 -7.72 11.96
N THR A 61 -9.76 -6.69 12.78
CA THR A 61 -9.76 -6.86 14.24
C THR A 61 -11.15 -7.23 14.75
N ALA A 62 -11.25 -7.69 16.00
CA ALA A 62 -12.54 -7.95 16.66
C ALA A 62 -13.45 -6.71 16.71
N LYS A 63 -12.88 -5.49 16.68
CA LYS A 63 -13.63 -4.25 16.60
C LYS A 63 -14.01 -3.95 15.15
N ARG A 64 -15.32 -3.92 14.86
CA ARG A 64 -15.84 -3.54 13.53
C ARG A 64 -15.27 -2.20 13.07
N GLY A 65 -14.85 -2.13 11.81
CA GLY A 65 -14.30 -0.91 11.21
C GLY A 65 -12.86 -0.57 11.61
N THR A 66 -12.18 -1.44 12.37
CA THR A 66 -10.74 -1.31 12.66
C THR A 66 -9.99 -2.48 12.02
N ARG A 67 -8.93 -2.18 11.28
CA ARG A 67 -8.00 -3.16 10.72
C ARG A 67 -6.60 -2.94 11.27
N SER A 68 -5.87 -4.02 11.54
CA SER A 68 -4.47 -3.97 11.94
C SER A 68 -3.58 -4.32 10.75
N LEU A 69 -2.39 -3.74 10.71
CA LEU A 69 -1.33 -4.25 9.86
C LEU A 69 -0.60 -5.39 10.55
N CYS A 70 -0.30 -6.43 9.80
CA CYS A 70 0.52 -7.56 10.21
C CYS A 70 1.72 -7.65 9.28
N ASP A 71 2.90 -7.74 9.85
CA ASP A 71 4.09 -8.12 9.13
C ASP A 71 4.06 -9.64 8.94
N SER A 72 3.83 -10.09 7.70
CA SER A 72 3.81 -11.51 7.39
C SER A 72 5.16 -12.20 7.58
N MET A 73 6.26 -11.45 7.47
CA MET A 73 7.61 -11.99 7.56
C MET A 73 7.98 -12.33 9.00
N GLN A 74 7.51 -11.52 9.94
CA GLN A 74 7.74 -11.71 11.38
C GLN A 74 6.55 -12.35 12.11
N ASN A 75 5.47 -12.67 11.37
CA ASN A 75 4.18 -13.11 11.91
C ASN A 75 3.71 -12.22 13.08
N LYS A 76 3.92 -10.91 12.95
CA LYS A 76 3.75 -9.94 14.02
C LYS A 76 2.67 -8.95 13.66
N VAL A 77 1.63 -8.87 14.49
CA VAL A 77 0.65 -7.78 14.40
C VAL A 77 1.33 -6.50 14.86
N LEU A 78 1.39 -5.52 13.97
CA LEU A 78 1.89 -4.19 14.28
C LEU A 78 0.83 -3.44 15.10
N ASP A 79 1.28 -2.62 16.06
CA ASP A 79 0.41 -1.67 16.77
C ASP A 79 0.06 -0.47 15.85
N PHE A 80 -0.49 -0.81 14.69
CA PHE A 80 -0.89 0.11 13.65
C PHE A 80 -2.32 -0.21 13.25
N HIS A 81 -3.24 0.41 13.98
CA HIS A 81 -4.67 0.25 13.80
C HIS A 81 -5.23 1.36 12.92
N VAL A 82 -5.79 0.98 11.76
CA VAL A 82 -6.39 1.93 10.82
C VAL A 82 -7.91 1.82 10.84
N GLN A 83 -8.55 2.98 10.82
CA GLN A 83 -10.01 3.10 10.75
C GLN A 83 -10.45 3.20 9.29
N VAL A 84 -10.72 2.03 8.70
CA VAL A 84 -11.15 1.90 7.31
C VAL A 84 -12.52 1.24 7.23
N PRO A 85 -13.32 1.54 6.17
CA PRO A 85 -14.61 0.90 5.99
C PRO A 85 -14.50 -0.62 5.97
N ASN A 86 -15.51 -1.30 6.53
CA ASN A 86 -15.54 -2.76 6.50
C ASN A 86 -16.07 -3.28 5.16
N VAL A 87 -15.26 -3.10 4.11
CA VAL A 87 -15.57 -3.44 2.72
C VAL A 87 -14.46 -4.29 2.12
N ARG A 88 -14.76 -5.03 1.05
CA ARG A 88 -13.71 -5.66 0.23
C ARG A 88 -13.03 -4.58 -0.60
N PHE A 89 -11.72 -4.48 -0.47
CA PHE A 89 -10.92 -3.66 -1.37
C PHE A 89 -10.71 -4.40 -2.70
N CYS A 90 -10.90 -3.70 -3.81
CA CYS A 90 -10.61 -4.19 -5.15
C CYS A 90 -9.20 -3.76 -5.63
N GLY A 91 -8.44 -3.02 -4.81
CA GLY A 91 -7.09 -2.64 -5.18
C GLY A 91 -6.33 -1.88 -4.10
N SER A 92 -5.02 -1.79 -4.28
CA SER A 92 -4.14 -0.91 -3.54
C SER A 92 -3.10 -0.34 -4.52
N SER A 93 -2.94 0.98 -4.56
CA SER A 93 -1.95 1.63 -5.42
C SER A 93 -1.50 2.96 -4.83
N LYS A 94 -0.20 3.26 -4.92
CA LYS A 94 0.40 4.54 -4.49
C LYS A 94 0.01 4.97 -3.06
N GLY A 95 -0.15 4.02 -2.14
CA GLY A 95 -0.54 4.29 -0.75
C GLY A 95 -2.04 4.45 -0.51
N TRP A 96 -2.87 4.20 -1.53
CA TRP A 96 -4.33 4.26 -1.46
C TRP A 96 -4.95 2.87 -1.57
N LEU A 97 -5.95 2.61 -0.74
CA LEU A 97 -6.83 1.46 -0.83
C LEU A 97 -8.07 1.83 -1.65
N ILE A 98 -8.49 0.94 -2.55
CA ILE A 98 -9.57 1.21 -3.50
C ILE A 98 -10.71 0.23 -3.25
N TYR A 99 -11.94 0.73 -3.15
CA TYR A 99 -13.15 -0.09 -3.10
C TYR A 99 -14.29 0.58 -3.87
N VAL A 100 -15.34 -0.19 -4.16
CA VAL A 100 -16.59 0.31 -4.74
C VAL A 100 -17.69 0.19 -3.70
N ASP A 101 -18.40 1.29 -3.46
CA ASP A 101 -19.53 1.32 -2.53
C ASP A 101 -20.86 0.89 -3.19
N LYS A 102 -21.98 1.03 -2.46
CA LYS A 102 -23.32 0.64 -2.93
C LYS A 102 -23.82 1.43 -4.10
N ASP A 103 -23.37 2.67 -4.18
CA ASP A 103 -23.83 3.64 -5.14
C ASP A 103 -22.96 3.56 -6.41
N SER A 104 -22.22 2.45 -6.59
CA SER A 104 -21.22 2.25 -7.64
C SER A 104 -20.14 3.34 -7.66
N VAL A 105 -19.89 3.97 -6.52
CA VAL A 105 -18.87 5.01 -6.37
C VAL A 105 -17.54 4.36 -5.99
N VAL A 106 -16.53 4.60 -6.82
CA VAL A 106 -15.15 4.24 -6.50
C VAL A 106 -14.65 5.19 -5.43
N THR A 107 -14.25 4.63 -4.29
CA THR A 107 -13.69 5.37 -3.17
C THR A 107 -12.26 4.94 -2.91
N LEU A 108 -11.36 5.93 -2.85
CA LEU A 108 -9.98 5.78 -2.46
C LEU A 108 -9.82 6.20 -1.01
N VAL A 109 -9.11 5.39 -0.23
CA VAL A 109 -8.84 5.65 1.19
C VAL A 109 -7.34 5.56 1.43
N ASN A 110 -6.76 6.61 1.99
CA ASN A 110 -5.39 6.57 2.47
C ASN A 110 -5.39 6.08 3.94
N PRO A 111 -4.92 4.85 4.23
CA PRO A 111 -4.95 4.30 5.58
C PRO A 111 -3.99 5.03 6.54
N PHE A 112 -2.92 5.64 6.04
CA PHE A 112 -1.93 6.35 6.85
C PHE A 112 -2.44 7.67 7.43
N PHE A 113 -3.53 8.22 6.89
CA PHE A 113 -4.22 9.38 7.45
C PHE A 113 -5.42 9.01 8.34
N ARG A 114 -5.56 7.71 8.67
CA ARG A 114 -6.69 7.17 9.43
C ARG A 114 -6.23 6.24 10.56
N VAL A 115 -5.03 6.47 11.07
CA VAL A 115 -4.48 5.74 12.22
C VAL A 115 -5.26 6.12 13.48
N LYS A 116 -5.63 5.14 14.28
CA LYS A 116 -6.33 5.34 15.55
C LYS A 116 -5.54 6.31 16.44
N GLY A 117 -6.22 7.28 17.06
CA GLY A 117 -5.60 8.30 17.92
C GLY A 117 -5.08 9.53 17.17
N THR A 118 -5.10 9.53 15.84
CA THR A 118 -4.75 10.71 15.03
C THR A 118 -5.98 11.43 14.50
N ARG A 119 -5.88 12.74 14.25
CA ARG A 119 -6.93 13.51 13.59
C ARG A 119 -7.05 13.05 12.14
N LYS A 120 -8.22 12.56 11.75
CA LYS A 120 -8.53 12.18 10.36
C LYS A 120 -8.35 13.41 9.47
N LYS A 121 -7.55 13.28 8.43
CA LYS A 121 -7.46 14.32 7.40
C LYS A 121 -8.63 14.20 6.43
N GLU A 122 -9.20 15.31 5.99
CA GLU A 122 -10.30 15.31 5.04
C GLU A 122 -9.89 14.71 3.68
N ASN A 123 -8.68 15.03 3.23
CA ASN A 123 -8.05 14.44 2.05
C ASN A 123 -7.61 12.97 2.22
N SER A 124 -8.04 12.28 3.28
CA SER A 124 -7.83 10.84 3.45
C SER A 124 -8.81 9.98 2.65
N ILE A 125 -9.87 10.58 2.12
CA ILE A 125 -10.83 9.94 1.23
C ILE A 125 -10.94 10.74 -0.06
N ILE A 126 -10.96 10.05 -1.18
CA ILE A 126 -11.38 10.60 -2.48
C ILE A 126 -12.54 9.74 -2.97
N ARG A 127 -13.65 10.36 -3.33
CA ARG A 127 -14.80 9.68 -3.96
C ARG A 127 -14.85 10.12 -5.42
N LEU A 128 -14.76 9.17 -6.33
CA LEU A 128 -14.89 9.44 -7.76
C LEU A 128 -16.38 9.51 -8.15
N PRO A 129 -16.71 10.06 -9.33
CA PRO A 129 -18.05 9.94 -9.87
C PRO A 129 -18.50 8.46 -9.97
N PRO A 130 -19.81 8.17 -9.83
CA PRO A 130 -20.34 6.82 -10.00
C PRO A 130 -19.96 6.23 -11.36
N LEU A 131 -19.52 4.98 -11.39
CA LEU A 131 -19.13 4.30 -12.64
C LEU A 131 -20.31 4.07 -13.59
N ILE A 132 -21.51 3.94 -13.04
CA ILE A 132 -22.73 3.67 -13.79
C ILE A 132 -23.73 4.75 -13.41
N GLY A 133 -24.01 5.66 -14.34
CA GLY A 133 -25.01 6.71 -14.14
C GLY A 133 -26.41 6.11 -14.03
N GLY A 134 -27.02 6.19 -12.85
CA GLY A 134 -28.47 6.05 -12.71
C GLY A 134 -29.05 4.65 -12.51
N VAL A 135 -28.27 3.62 -12.15
CA VAL A 135 -28.88 2.37 -11.68
C VAL A 135 -29.49 2.63 -10.29
N PRO A 136 -30.79 2.39 -10.06
CA PRO A 136 -31.39 2.59 -8.75
C PRO A 136 -30.61 1.79 -7.70
N PRO A 137 -30.49 2.30 -6.46
CA PRO A 137 -29.84 1.57 -5.39
C PRO A 137 -30.47 0.18 -5.32
N LEU A 138 -29.67 -0.85 -5.58
CA LEU A 138 -30.17 -2.22 -5.57
C LEU A 138 -30.71 -2.45 -4.16
N LYS A 139 -32.04 -2.55 -4.02
CA LYS A 139 -32.72 -2.59 -2.71
C LYS A 139 -32.20 -3.71 -1.80
N ASN A 140 -31.55 -4.72 -2.41
CA ASN A 140 -30.94 -5.88 -1.76
C ASN A 140 -29.42 -5.90 -1.95
N TRP A 141 -28.74 -4.77 -1.71
CA TRP A 141 -27.27 -4.71 -1.81
C TRP A 141 -26.62 -5.53 -0.69
N VAL A 142 -26.30 -6.79 -1.00
CA VAL A 142 -25.48 -7.64 -0.16
C VAL A 142 -24.02 -7.35 -0.51
N SER A 143 -23.11 -7.36 0.47
CA SER A 143 -21.66 -7.20 0.24
C SER A 143 -21.07 -8.23 -0.75
N SER A 144 -21.82 -9.27 -1.09
CA SER A 144 -21.49 -10.22 -2.13
C SER A 144 -21.69 -9.70 -3.56
N ILE A 145 -22.52 -8.68 -3.77
CA ILE A 145 -22.79 -8.14 -5.11
C ILE A 145 -21.65 -7.20 -5.58
N SER A 146 -20.93 -6.55 -4.65
CA SER A 146 -19.71 -5.80 -5.01
C SER A 146 -18.63 -6.68 -5.65
N TYR A 147 -18.71 -8.01 -5.49
CA TYR A 147 -17.80 -8.96 -6.15
C TYR A 147 -17.90 -8.92 -7.69
N TYR A 148 -19.04 -8.49 -8.25
CA TYR A 148 -19.28 -8.59 -9.69
C TYR A 148 -18.92 -7.33 -10.48
N PHE A 149 -18.78 -6.17 -9.84
CA PHE A 149 -18.60 -4.90 -10.57
C PHE A 149 -17.15 -4.43 -10.67
N ALA A 150 -16.29 -4.75 -9.69
CA ALA A 150 -14.88 -4.38 -9.74
C ALA A 150 -14.00 -5.44 -9.08
N TYR A 151 -13.40 -6.29 -9.90
CA TYR A 151 -12.48 -7.34 -9.43
C TYR A 151 -11.10 -6.78 -9.07
N LYS A 152 -10.62 -5.80 -9.84
CA LYS A 152 -9.28 -5.20 -9.70
C LYS A 152 -9.31 -3.73 -10.09
N ALA A 153 -8.66 -2.87 -9.30
CA ALA A 153 -8.44 -1.46 -9.60
C ALA A 153 -7.00 -1.06 -9.26
N ILE A 154 -6.39 -0.23 -10.11
CA ILE A 154 -5.04 0.31 -9.91
C ILE A 154 -5.05 1.78 -10.36
N LEU A 155 -4.41 2.65 -9.57
CA LEU A 155 -4.12 4.01 -10.02
C LEU A 155 -3.05 3.99 -11.11
N SER A 156 -3.38 4.50 -12.30
CA SER A 156 -2.38 4.80 -13.31
C SER A 156 -1.50 5.96 -12.83
N ALA A 157 -0.22 5.89 -13.16
CA ALA A 157 0.73 6.97 -12.88
C ALA A 157 0.88 7.94 -14.06
N GLU A 158 0.09 7.78 -15.13
CA GLU A 158 0.19 8.64 -16.31
C GLU A 158 -0.39 10.03 -16.06
N PRO A 159 0.41 11.09 -16.25
CA PRO A 159 -0.11 12.38 -16.65
C PRO A 159 -0.25 12.39 -18.18
N VAL A 160 -1.41 12.77 -18.68
CA VAL A 160 -1.51 13.47 -19.97
C VAL A 160 -2.12 14.83 -19.67
#